data_AF-A0A8T4EBH3-F1
#
_entry.id   AF-A0A8T4EBH3-F1
#
_cell.length_a   1.000
_cell.length_b   1.000
_cell.length_c   1.000
_cell.angle_alpha   90.00
_cell.angle_beta   90.00
_cell.angle_gamma   90.00
#
_symmetry.space_group_name_H-M   'P 1'
#
loop_
_entity.id
_entity.type
_entity.pdbx_description
1 polymer ?
#
loop_
_entity_poly.entity_id
_entity_poly.type
_entity_poly.pdbx_seq_one_letter_code
_entity_poly.pdbx_strand_id
1 'polypeptide(L)'
;MSDLNKIGDLLILIGGIVGLIEGILTILGLPYLAFLPYVSFGLGGLITGILGILFSLIALVNSGTIKIKALEFSNKWLIILIMGILMYLFASGLGGALVIIGAILLLFK
;
A
#
# COMPACT_ATOMS: atom_id res chain seq x y z
N MET A 1 14.09 -19.98 -1.46
CA MET A 1 14.17 -18.54 -1.86
C MET A 1 13.06 -18.13 -2.83
N SER A 2 12.72 -18.92 -3.88
CA SER A 2 11.57 -18.65 -4.77
C SER A 2 10.25 -18.42 -4.03
N ASP A 3 9.95 -19.22 -3.00
CA ASP A 3 8.64 -19.15 -2.32
C ASP A 3 8.51 -17.93 -1.40
N LEU A 4 9.63 -17.44 -0.88
CA LEU A 4 9.66 -16.22 -0.06
C LEU A 4 9.32 -14.97 -0.89
N ASN A 5 9.79 -14.94 -2.15
CA ASN A 5 9.44 -13.87 -3.10
C ASN A 5 7.96 -13.91 -3.47
N LYS A 6 7.38 -15.11 -3.68
CA LYS A 6 5.94 -15.25 -3.93
C LYS A 6 5.09 -14.81 -2.74
N ILE A 7 5.55 -15.09 -1.52
CA ILE A 7 4.89 -14.60 -0.30
C ILE A 7 5.00 -13.07 -0.24
N GLY A 8 6.16 -12.49 -0.56
CA GLY A 8 6.34 -11.04 -0.63
C GLY A 8 5.37 -10.38 -1.61
N ASP A 9 5.30 -10.89 -2.84
CA ASP A 9 4.36 -10.41 -3.87
C ASP A 9 2.89 -10.53 -3.42
N LEU A 10 2.54 -11.64 -2.75
CA LEU A 10 1.20 -11.85 -2.21
C LEU A 10 0.86 -10.83 -1.10
N LEU A 11 1.81 -10.56 -0.20
CA LEU A 11 1.60 -9.59 0.89
C LEU A 11 1.41 -8.18 0.34
N ILE A 12 2.17 -7.79 -0.69
CA ILE A 12 2.01 -6.48 -1.34
C ILE A 12 0.66 -6.40 -2.05
N LEU A 13 0.24 -7.47 -2.71
CA LEU A 13 -1.07 -7.54 -3.36
C LEU A 13 -2.21 -7.37 -2.36
N ILE A 14 -2.19 -8.16 -1.27
CA ILE A 14 -3.22 -8.09 -0.24
C ILE A 14 -3.18 -6.72 0.44
N GLY A 15 -1.99 -6.23 0.81
CA GLY A 15 -1.82 -4.93 1.47
C GLY A 15 -2.26 -3.76 0.59
N GLY A 16 -1.94 -3.81 -0.70
CA GLY A 16 -2.37 -2.84 -1.69
C GLY A 16 -3.89 -2.78 -1.84
N ILE A 17 -4.56 -3.94 -1.95
CA ILE A 17 -6.02 -4.03 -2.02
C ILE A 17 -6.67 -3.51 -0.74
N VAL A 18 -6.17 -3.93 0.44
CA VAL A 18 -6.68 -3.47 1.73
C VAL A 18 -6.55 -1.94 1.83
N GLY A 19 -5.40 -1.37 1.49
CA GLY A 19 -5.23 0.08 1.53
C GLY A 19 -6.10 0.84 0.53
N LEU A 20 -6.45 0.22 -0.59
CA LEU A 20 -7.34 0.81 -1.59
C LEU A 20 -8.77 0.85 -1.03
N ILE A 21 -9.23 -0.23 -0.41
CA ILE A 21 -10.52 -0.31 0.28
C ILE A 21 -10.56 0.71 1.43
N GLU A 22 -9.54 0.77 2.28
CA GLU A 22 -9.47 1.73 3.39
C GLU A 22 -9.45 3.18 2.90
N GLY A 23 -8.74 3.46 1.80
CA GLY A 23 -8.74 4.77 1.15
C GLY A 23 -10.15 5.17 0.69
N ILE A 24 -10.87 4.28 0.02
CA ILE A 24 -12.27 4.51 -0.40
C ILE A 24 -13.18 4.72 0.81
N LEU A 25 -13.09 3.87 1.84
CA LEU A 25 -13.91 4.00 3.06
C LEU A 25 -13.66 5.33 3.77
N THR A 26 -12.41 5.81 3.77
CA THR A 26 -12.03 7.10 4.34
C THR A 26 -12.66 8.27 3.56
N ILE A 27 -12.72 8.20 2.22
CA ILE A 27 -13.43 9.19 1.39
C ILE A 27 -14.93 9.20 1.71
N LEU A 28 -15.52 8.01 1.92
CA LEU A 28 -16.94 7.86 2.24
C LEU A 28 -17.30 8.29 3.67
N GLY A 29 -16.33 8.74 4.47
CA GLY A 29 -16.56 9.15 5.85
C GLY A 29 -16.81 7.98 6.80
N LEU A 30 -16.35 6.78 6.46
CA LEU A 30 -16.43 5.56 7.28
C LEU A 30 -15.05 5.12 7.82
N PRO A 31 -14.21 6.01 8.40
CA PRO A 31 -12.83 5.67 8.77
C PRO A 31 -12.73 4.67 9.94
N TYR A 32 -13.80 4.49 10.69
CA TYR A 32 -13.89 3.52 11.79
C TYR A 32 -13.90 2.05 11.32
N LEU A 33 -14.06 1.81 10.02
CA LEU A 33 -13.91 0.50 9.41
C LEU A 33 -12.46 0.19 8.99
N ALA A 34 -11.51 1.07 9.29
CA ALA A 34 -10.09 0.78 9.10
C ALA A 34 -9.67 -0.38 10.02
N PHE A 35 -8.93 -1.34 9.46
CA PHE A 35 -8.53 -2.57 10.13
C PHE A 35 -7.42 -2.33 11.19
N LEU A 36 -6.70 -1.20 11.10
CA LEU A 36 -5.73 -0.73 12.10
C LEU A 36 -5.71 0.80 12.20
N PRO A 37 -5.42 1.37 13.38
CA PRO A 37 -5.19 2.80 13.53
C PRO A 37 -3.98 3.23 12.69
N TYR A 38 -4.09 4.38 12.03
CA TYR A 38 -3.01 5.04 11.31
C TYR A 38 -2.85 6.49 11.79
N VAL A 39 -1.70 7.09 11.51
CA VAL A 39 -1.39 8.45 11.96
C VAL A 39 -2.29 9.44 11.19
N SER A 40 -3.10 10.21 11.92
CA SER A 40 -3.88 11.29 11.30
C SER A 40 -3.10 12.59 11.37
N PHE A 41 -2.65 13.09 10.22
CA PHE A 41 -1.98 14.39 10.10
C PHE A 41 -2.95 15.57 10.03
N GLY A 42 -4.25 15.36 10.32
CA GLY A 42 -5.27 16.41 10.21
C GLY A 42 -5.63 16.79 8.78
N LEU A 43 -5.13 16.05 7.79
CA LEU A 43 -5.59 16.13 6.40
C LEU A 43 -7.01 15.54 6.36
N GLY A 44 -8.00 16.32 5.90
CA GLY A 44 -9.39 15.87 5.87
C GLY A 44 -9.57 14.53 5.14
N GLY A 45 -10.59 13.74 5.51
CA GLY A 45 -10.78 12.36 5.03
C GLY A 45 -10.77 12.20 3.51
N LEU A 46 -11.20 13.22 2.77
CA LEU A 46 -11.17 13.22 1.31
C LEU A 46 -9.73 13.23 0.76
N ILE A 47 -8.85 14.07 1.30
CA ILE A 47 -7.45 14.17 0.86
C ILE A 47 -6.70 12.89 1.27
N THR A 48 -6.86 12.49 2.51
CA THR A 48 -6.26 11.29 3.12
C THR A 48 -6.63 10.03 2.34
N GLY A 49 -7.91 9.88 1.99
CA GLY A 49 -8.38 8.74 1.21
C GLY A 49 -7.87 8.73 -0.23
N ILE A 50 -7.79 9.88 -0.91
CA ILE A 50 -7.19 9.98 -2.25
C ILE A 50 -5.71 9.56 -2.22
N LEU A 51 -4.95 10.04 -1.23
CA LEU A 51 -3.55 9.64 -1.05
C LEU A 51 -3.42 8.14 -0.82
N GLY A 52 -4.28 7.56 0.01
CA GLY A 52 -4.35 6.12 0.23
C GLY A 52 -4.54 5.32 -1.05
N ILE A 53 -5.52 5.70 -1.86
CA ILE A 53 -5.78 5.06 -3.14
C ILE A 53 -4.56 5.18 -4.07
N LEU A 54 -3.95 6.37 -4.15
CA LEU A 54 -2.77 6.59 -4.99
C LEU A 54 -1.59 5.70 -4.56
N PHE A 55 -1.26 5.66 -3.27
CA PHE A 55 -0.16 4.85 -2.76
C PHE A 55 -0.41 3.35 -2.94
N SER A 56 -1.65 2.89 -2.69
CA SER A 56 -2.07 1.51 -2.96
C SER A 56 -1.92 1.14 -4.43
N LEU A 57 -2.34 2.01 -5.35
CA LEU A 57 -2.21 1.78 -6.78
C LEU A 57 -0.73 1.71 -7.20
N ILE A 58 0.12 2.59 -6.69
CA ILE A 58 1.56 2.55 -6.97
C ILE A 58 2.17 1.25 -6.43
N ALA A 59 1.80 0.82 -5.22
CA ALA A 59 2.27 -0.44 -4.66
C ALA A 59 1.85 -1.65 -5.51
N LEU A 60 0.58 -1.70 -5.95
CA LEU A 60 0.04 -2.78 -6.81
C LEU A 60 0.62 -2.80 -8.22
N VAL A 61 0.99 -1.64 -8.76
CA VAL A 61 1.65 -1.57 -10.08
C VAL A 61 3.08 -2.09 -9.96
N ASN A 62 3.79 -1.69 -8.92
CA ASN A 62 5.18 -2.06 -8.74
C ASN A 62 5.38 -3.50 -8.24
N SER A 63 4.36 -4.12 -7.63
CA SER A 63 4.33 -5.59 -7.38
C SER A 63 4.22 -6.41 -8.67
N GLY A 64 3.92 -5.79 -9.82
CA GLY A 64 3.76 -6.46 -11.10
C GLY A 64 2.41 -7.15 -11.28
N THR A 65 1.49 -7.04 -10.31
CA THR A 65 0.13 -7.57 -10.41
C THR A 65 -0.72 -6.77 -11.40
N ILE A 66 -0.55 -5.44 -11.42
CA ILE A 66 -1.24 -4.54 -12.34
C ILE A 66 -0.20 -3.83 -13.20
N LYS A 67 -0.41 -3.73 -14.51
CA LYS A 67 0.54 -3.07 -15.42
C LYS A 67 0.01 -1.72 -15.88
N ILE A 68 0.38 -0.66 -15.17
CA ILE A 68 0.14 0.73 -15.60
C ILE A 68 1.49 1.34 -15.96
N LYS A 69 1.76 1.52 -17.26
CA LYS A 69 3.04 2.05 -17.76
C LYS A 69 3.45 3.39 -17.14
N ALA A 70 2.48 4.22 -16.75
CA ALA A 70 2.73 5.53 -16.15
C ALA A 70 3.22 5.47 -14.68
N LEU A 71 3.07 4.33 -14.01
CA LEU A 71 3.36 4.15 -12.58
C LEU A 71 4.41 3.05 -12.33
N GLU A 72 5.00 2.51 -13.40
CA GLU A 72 6.12 1.56 -13.32
C GLU A 72 7.44 2.30 -13.14
N PHE A 73 8.21 1.86 -12.16
CA PHE A 73 9.52 2.40 -11.89
C PHE A 73 10.63 1.35 -12.00
N SER A 74 11.86 1.81 -12.23
CA SER A 74 13.04 0.95 -12.35
C SER A 74 13.40 0.26 -11.03
N ASN A 75 13.30 0.98 -9.91
CA ASN A 75 13.69 0.48 -8.59
C ASN A 75 12.47 0.00 -7.77
N LYS A 76 11.83 -1.07 -8.28
CA LYS A 76 10.51 -1.55 -7.81
C LYS A 76 10.45 -1.80 -6.30
N TRP A 77 11.44 -2.50 -5.74
CA TRP A 77 11.46 -2.89 -4.33
C TRP A 77 11.44 -1.67 -3.39
N LEU A 78 12.29 -0.67 -3.68
CA LEU A 78 12.45 0.55 -2.89
C LEU A 78 11.16 1.37 -2.91
N ILE A 79 10.50 1.40 -4.06
CA ILE A 79 9.29 2.19 -4.26
C ILE A 79 8.12 1.54 -3.56
N ILE A 80 8.00 0.21 -3.59
CA ILE A 80 7.00 -0.52 -2.81
C ILE A 80 7.22 -0.26 -1.31
N LEU A 81 8.47 -0.25 -0.83
CA LEU A 81 8.79 0.06 0.56
C LEU A 81 8.35 1.49 0.95
N ILE A 82 8.73 2.49 0.14
CA ILE A 82 8.36 3.89 0.37
C ILE A 82 6.84 4.04 0.34
N MET A 83 6.15 3.43 -0.64
CA MET A 83 4.69 3.46 -0.71
C MET A 83 4.06 2.78 0.50
N GLY A 84 4.59 1.65 0.97
CA GLY A 84 4.11 0.99 2.18
C GLY A 84 4.22 1.88 3.42
N ILE A 85 5.33 2.60 3.56
CA ILE A 85 5.52 3.59 4.64
C ILE A 85 4.51 4.72 4.52
N LEU A 86 4.34 5.29 3.32
CA LEU A 86 3.36 6.36 3.10
C LEU A 86 1.93 5.88 3.35
N MET A 87 1.57 4.66 2.94
CA MET A 87 0.28 4.06 3.25
C MET A 87 0.09 3.94 4.75
N TYR A 88 1.07 3.41 5.48
CA TYR A 88 0.99 3.25 6.93
C TYR A 88 0.81 4.59 7.66
N LEU A 89 1.48 5.64 7.19
CA LEU A 89 1.44 6.95 7.78
C LEU A 89 0.18 7.74 7.42
N PHE A 90 -0.37 7.58 6.22
CA PHE A 90 -1.38 8.49 5.71
C PHE A 90 -2.74 7.87 5.43
N ALA A 91 -2.88 6.55 5.35
CA ALA A 91 -4.14 6.00 4.83
C ALA A 91 -4.56 4.63 5.34
N SER A 92 -3.59 3.75 5.62
CA SER A 92 -3.85 2.34 5.82
C SER A 92 -2.82 1.70 6.74
N GLY A 93 -3.21 1.48 7.99
CA GLY A 93 -2.35 0.82 8.97
C GLY A 93 -2.05 -0.62 8.58
N LEU A 94 -3.07 -1.41 8.25
CA LEU A 94 -2.90 -2.83 7.92
C LEU A 94 -2.37 -3.01 6.50
N GLY A 95 -2.93 -2.29 5.52
CA GLY A 95 -2.45 -2.35 4.14
C GLY A 95 -1.00 -1.87 4.03
N GLY A 96 -0.65 -0.77 4.68
CA GLY A 96 0.72 -0.27 4.74
C GLY A 96 1.70 -1.26 5.38
N ALA A 97 1.34 -1.84 6.53
CA ALA A 97 2.18 -2.85 7.19
C ALA A 97 2.44 -4.08 6.31
N LEU A 98 1.40 -4.60 5.64
CA LEU A 98 1.54 -5.74 4.73
C LEU A 98 2.45 -5.41 3.53
N VAL A 99 2.30 -4.21 2.94
CA VAL A 99 3.16 -3.75 1.84
C VAL A 99 4.62 -3.59 2.29
N ILE A 100 4.86 -3.06 3.49
CA ILE A 100 6.22 -2.93 4.06
C ILE A 100 6.86 -4.31 4.25
N ILE A 101 6.15 -5.25 4.87
CA ILE A 101 6.68 -6.61 5.10
C ILE A 101 6.96 -7.28 3.76
N GLY A 102 6.03 -7.19 2.80
CA GLY A 102 6.23 -7.77 1.48
C GLY A 102 7.40 -7.13 0.71
N ALA A 103 7.60 -5.82 0.82
CA ALA A 103 8.77 -5.14 0.26
C ALA A 103 10.08 -5.63 0.90
N ILE A 104 10.13 -5.74 2.23
CA ILE A 104 11.32 -6.25 2.93
C ILE A 104 11.64 -7.69 2.49
N LEU A 105 10.64 -8.54 2.27
CA LEU A 105 10.86 -9.90 1.77
C LEU A 105 11.44 -9.91 0.35
N LEU A 106 11.06 -8.96 -0.51
CA LEU A 106 11.64 -8.80 -1.85
C LEU A 106 13.08 -8.27 -1.84
N LEU A 107 13.56 -7.73 -0.72
CA LEU A 107 14.95 -7.31 -0.53
C LEU A 107 15.91 -8.50 -0.50
N PHE A 108 15.41 -9.66 -0.05
CA PHE A 108 16.16 -10.91 0.02
C PHE A 108 16.05 -11.75 -1.26
N LYS A 109 15.65 -11.12 -2.37
CA LYS A 109 15.52 -11.73 -3.69
C LYS A 109 16.85 -11.92 -4.39
#